data_AF-A0A7S4J850-F1
#
_entry.id   AF-A0A7S4J850-F1
#
_cell.length_a   1.000
_cell.length_b   1.000
_cell.length_c   1.000
_cell.angle_alpha   90.00
_cell.angle_beta   90.00
_cell.angle_gamma   90.00
#
_symmetry.space_group_name_H-M   'P 1'
#
loop_
_entity.id
_entity.type
_entity.pdbx_description
1 polymer ?
#
loop_
_entity_poly.entity_id
_entity_poly.type
_entity_poly.pdbx_seq_one_letter_code
_entity_poly.pdbx_strand_id
1 'polypeptide(L)'
;EDEHDGPPSSSSDDDEEWANWDRHDNWMTSNGICSWYGVQCHHRGDDLLNTRYDDNGRVTYFNVTSNDVRGPLPQEFFRVNTDMRHLNLSNNSITGTLPDLFREWTRLEDFFLNS
;
A
#
# COMPACT_ATOMS: atom_id res chain seq x y z
N GLU A 1 -18.25 0.19 -49.99
CA GLU A 1 -18.87 -0.98 -49.35
C GLU A 1 -17.77 -1.65 -48.53
N ASP A 2 -17.62 -1.50 -47.23
CA ASP A 2 -18.20 -0.62 -46.23
C ASP A 2 -17.16 -0.55 -45.11
N GLU A 3 -17.06 0.62 -44.48
CA GLU A 3 -16.28 0.87 -43.28
C GLU A 3 -16.71 -0.10 -42.17
N HIS A 4 -15.73 -0.75 -41.52
CA HIS A 4 -15.90 -1.25 -40.15
C HIS A 4 -14.81 -0.60 -39.30
N ASP A 5 -15.00 0.70 -39.07
CA ASP A 5 -14.49 1.38 -37.89
C ASP A 5 -15.15 0.75 -36.66
N GLY A 6 -14.44 -0.19 -36.05
CA GLY A 6 -14.71 -0.55 -34.66
C GLY A 6 -14.37 0.66 -33.78
N PRO A 7 -15.19 0.98 -32.76
CA PRO A 7 -14.85 2.06 -31.84
C PRO A 7 -13.48 1.78 -31.21
N PRO A 8 -12.65 2.81 -30.93
CA PRO A 8 -11.44 2.61 -30.15
C PRO A 8 -11.85 1.95 -28.84
N SER A 9 -11.23 0.80 -28.55
CA SER A 9 -11.38 0.11 -27.27
C SER A 9 -10.95 1.09 -26.18
N SER A 10 -11.93 1.64 -25.48
CA SER A 10 -11.75 2.29 -24.20
C SER A 10 -11.26 1.23 -23.21
N SER A 11 -9.94 1.11 -23.03
CA SER A 11 -9.38 0.70 -21.75
C SER A 11 -8.92 1.97 -21.07
N SER A 12 -9.76 2.43 -20.15
CA SER A 12 -9.53 3.48 -19.18
C SER A 12 -8.09 3.50 -18.66
N ASP A 13 -7.47 4.67 -18.71
CA ASP A 13 -6.17 5.02 -18.12
C ASP A 13 -6.18 4.99 -16.57
N ASP A 14 -6.65 3.91 -15.94
CA ASP A 14 -6.76 3.78 -14.47
C ASP A 14 -6.02 2.58 -13.85
N ASP A 15 -5.37 1.73 -14.65
CA ASP A 15 -4.90 0.44 -14.13
C ASP A 15 -3.41 0.50 -13.70
N GLU A 16 -3.24 0.70 -12.39
CA GLU A 16 -2.04 0.43 -11.57
C GLU A 16 -1.04 1.61 -11.35
N GLU A 17 -1.47 2.67 -10.66
CA GLU A 17 -0.58 3.73 -10.13
C GLU A 17 0.61 3.20 -9.27
N TRP A 18 0.48 2.00 -8.71
CA TRP A 18 1.51 1.34 -7.90
C TRP A 18 2.50 0.49 -8.73
N ALA A 19 2.27 0.25 -10.03
CA ALA A 19 3.13 -0.56 -10.89
C ALA A 19 4.51 0.06 -11.16
N ASN A 20 4.71 1.33 -10.79
CA ASN A 20 5.98 2.05 -10.95
C ASN A 20 6.92 1.94 -9.72
N TRP A 21 6.56 1.16 -8.70
CA TRP A 21 7.36 1.02 -7.49
C TRP A 21 8.37 -0.12 -7.67
N ASP A 22 9.62 0.07 -7.24
CA ASP A 22 10.70 -0.90 -7.49
C ASP A 22 10.37 -2.29 -6.92
N ARG A 23 9.82 -2.33 -5.71
CA ARG A 23 9.31 -3.55 -5.06
C ARG A 23 7.87 -3.38 -4.63
N HIS A 24 7.05 -4.31 -5.09
CA HIS A 24 5.61 -4.33 -4.85
C HIS A 24 5.11 -5.78 -4.69
N ASP A 25 5.93 -6.66 -4.12
CA ASP A 25 5.59 -8.08 -4.00
C ASP A 25 4.27 -8.28 -3.25
N ASN A 26 3.36 -9.04 -3.86
CA ASN A 26 2.00 -9.34 -3.37
C ASN A 26 1.04 -8.16 -3.23
N TRP A 27 1.43 -6.94 -3.63
CA TRP A 27 0.55 -5.77 -3.58
C TRP A 27 -0.73 -6.01 -4.37
N MET A 28 -1.88 -5.67 -3.79
CA MET A 28 -3.21 -5.83 -4.40
C MET A 28 -3.56 -7.27 -4.84
N THR A 29 -2.78 -8.27 -4.43
CA THR A 29 -3.10 -9.68 -4.66
C THR A 29 -4.08 -10.21 -3.60
N SER A 30 -4.63 -11.39 -3.84
CA SER A 30 -5.47 -12.09 -2.87
C SER A 30 -4.71 -12.68 -1.68
N ASN A 31 -3.38 -12.54 -1.60
CA ASN A 31 -2.52 -13.12 -0.55
C ASN A 31 -2.57 -12.33 0.79
N GLY A 32 -3.54 -11.42 0.96
CA GLY A 32 -3.72 -10.63 2.17
C GLY A 32 -2.65 -9.54 2.38
N ILE A 33 -3.02 -8.47 3.11
CA ILE A 33 -2.16 -7.29 3.30
C ILE A 33 -0.85 -7.61 4.04
N CYS A 34 -0.84 -8.62 4.91
CA CYS A 34 0.34 -9.03 5.66
C CYS A 34 1.42 -9.71 4.79
N SER A 35 1.09 -10.06 3.54
CA SER A 35 2.06 -10.59 2.57
C SER A 35 2.75 -9.51 1.73
N TRP A 36 2.26 -8.27 1.79
CA TRP A 36 2.75 -7.19 0.95
C TRP A 36 4.18 -6.82 1.32
N TYR A 37 5.00 -6.56 0.31
CA TYR A 37 6.34 -6.02 0.53
C TYR A 37 6.27 -4.78 1.43
N GLY A 38 7.12 -4.76 2.45
CA GLY A 38 7.24 -3.66 3.40
C GLY A 38 6.23 -3.68 4.55
N VAL A 39 5.21 -4.54 4.52
CA VAL A 39 4.19 -4.65 5.59
C VAL A 39 4.62 -5.66 6.65
N GLN A 40 4.44 -5.32 7.93
CA GLN A 40 4.48 -6.29 9.02
C GLN A 40 3.23 -6.17 9.90
N CYS A 41 2.65 -7.34 10.20
CA CYS A 41 1.45 -7.46 11.01
C CYS A 41 1.77 -7.99 12.40
N HIS A 42 0.99 -7.53 13.38
CA HIS A 42 0.98 -8.08 14.72
C HIS A 42 -0.14 -9.11 14.85
N HIS A 43 0.23 -10.38 14.94
CA HIS A 43 -0.68 -11.50 15.18
C HIS A 43 -0.97 -11.61 16.69
N ARG A 44 -2.24 -11.67 17.09
CA ARG A 44 -2.59 -11.95 18.50
C ARG A 44 -2.66 -13.46 18.69
N GLY A 45 -1.78 -13.99 19.52
CA GLY A 45 -1.74 -15.41 19.86
C GLY A 45 -0.58 -16.09 19.14
N ASP A 46 0.33 -16.61 19.94
CA ASP A 46 1.36 -17.57 19.57
C ASP A 46 0.78 -18.65 18.64
N ASP A 47 1.11 -18.57 17.35
CA ASP A 47 1.44 -19.76 16.59
C ASP A 47 2.53 -19.40 15.58
N LEU A 48 3.78 -19.68 15.97
CA LEU A 48 4.96 -19.59 15.10
C LEU A 48 4.94 -20.64 13.97
N LEU A 49 3.78 -21.27 13.69
CA LEU A 49 3.64 -22.32 12.69
C LEU A 49 2.41 -22.07 11.82
N ASN A 50 2.68 -21.50 10.65
CA ASN A 50 1.83 -21.68 9.45
C ASN A 50 0.44 -21.04 9.52
N THR A 51 0.37 -19.76 9.84
CA THR A 51 -0.76 -18.98 9.37
C THR A 51 -0.63 -18.80 7.85
N ARG A 52 -1.57 -19.44 7.15
CA ARG A 52 -1.87 -19.20 5.74
C ARG A 52 -1.85 -17.70 5.47
N TYR A 53 -1.59 -17.33 4.22
CA TYR A 53 -1.62 -15.96 3.67
C TYR A 53 -2.91 -15.13 3.95
N ASP A 54 -3.82 -15.61 4.80
CA ASP A 54 -5.09 -14.99 5.16
C ASP A 54 -5.13 -14.68 6.66
N ASP A 55 -4.26 -13.78 7.11
CA ASP A 55 -4.33 -13.27 8.46
C ASP A 55 -4.62 -11.77 8.43
N ASN A 56 -5.83 -11.38 8.85
CA ASN A 56 -6.21 -10.01 9.21
C ASN A 56 -5.44 -9.50 10.45
N GLY A 57 -4.15 -9.80 10.53
CA GLY A 57 -3.25 -9.25 11.54
C GLY A 57 -3.29 -7.73 11.47
N ARG A 58 -3.18 -7.08 12.63
CA ARG A 58 -3.15 -5.62 12.66
C ARG A 58 -1.84 -5.17 12.06
N VAL A 59 -1.88 -4.43 10.96
CA VAL A 59 -0.67 -3.89 10.33
C VAL A 59 -0.06 -2.85 11.27
N THR A 60 1.11 -3.14 11.83
CA THR A 60 1.76 -2.24 12.81
C THR A 60 2.98 -1.54 12.23
N TYR A 61 3.53 -2.06 11.13
CA TYR A 61 4.74 -1.54 10.51
C TYR A 61 4.58 -1.50 8.99
N PHE A 62 4.95 -0.38 8.37
CA PHE A 62 5.07 -0.28 6.93
C PHE A 62 6.35 0.46 6.55
N ASN A 63 7.19 -0.19 5.74
CA ASN A 63 8.47 0.35 5.29
C ASN A 63 8.72 0.06 3.82
N VAL A 64 8.72 1.12 3.02
CA VAL A 64 9.07 1.12 1.61
C VAL A 64 10.17 2.15 1.36
N THR A 65 11.11 2.25 2.30
CA THR A 65 12.24 3.17 2.19
C THR A 65 13.03 2.87 0.92
N SER A 66 13.40 3.90 0.15
CA SER A 66 14.20 3.73 -1.08
C SER A 66 13.55 2.79 -2.11
N ASN A 67 12.25 2.96 -2.37
CA ASN A 67 11.48 2.09 -3.26
C ASN A 67 10.93 2.82 -4.50
N ASP A 68 11.51 3.98 -4.80
CA ASP A 68 11.15 4.85 -5.92
C ASP A 68 9.65 5.17 -6.00
N VAL A 69 8.98 5.25 -4.85
CA VAL A 69 7.55 5.57 -4.77
C VAL A 69 7.32 7.00 -5.24
N ARG A 70 6.46 7.18 -6.24
CA ARG A 70 6.11 8.47 -6.83
C ARG A 70 4.62 8.79 -6.65
N GLY A 71 4.29 10.08 -6.73
CA GLY A 71 2.89 10.53 -6.69
C GLY A 71 2.34 10.67 -5.26
N PRO A 72 1.03 10.95 -5.13
CA PRO A 72 0.37 11.03 -3.83
C PRO A 72 0.18 9.64 -3.20
N LEU A 73 0.10 9.58 -1.88
CA LEU A 73 -0.30 8.35 -1.18
C LEU A 73 -1.80 8.13 -1.35
N PRO A 74 -2.26 6.92 -1.74
CA PRO A 74 -3.68 6.65 -1.95
C PRO A 74 -4.46 6.78 -0.64
N GLN A 75 -5.67 7.34 -0.70
CA GLN A 75 -6.47 7.60 0.50
C GLN A 75 -6.87 6.30 1.21
N GLU A 76 -7.03 5.24 0.44
CA GLU A 76 -7.38 3.87 0.86
C GLU A 76 -6.34 3.31 1.83
N PHE A 77 -5.06 3.63 1.64
CA PHE A 77 -3.98 3.21 2.53
C PHE A 77 -4.22 3.65 3.98
N PHE A 78 -4.78 4.86 4.17
CA PHE A 78 -5.06 5.41 5.49
C PHE A 78 -6.34 4.85 6.11
N ARG A 79 -7.30 4.38 5.29
CA ARG A 79 -8.57 3.80 5.77
C ARG A 79 -8.42 2.43 6.39
N VAL A 80 -7.52 1.61 5.84
CA VAL A 80 -7.46 0.18 6.16
C VAL A 80 -6.65 -0.13 7.42
N ASN A 81 -5.93 0.86 7.98
CA ASN A 81 -5.00 0.59 9.07
C ASN A 81 -4.88 1.71 10.11
N THR A 82 -5.74 1.68 11.13
CA THR A 82 -5.65 2.60 12.27
C THR A 82 -4.68 2.14 13.38
N ASP A 83 -4.10 0.95 13.24
CA ASP A 83 -3.20 0.33 14.23
C ASP A 83 -1.72 0.51 13.90
N MET A 84 -1.40 1.27 12.85
CA MET A 84 -0.03 1.59 12.44
C MET A 84 0.75 2.21 13.60
N ARG A 85 1.96 1.71 13.83
CA ARG A 85 2.90 2.26 14.82
C ARG A 85 4.13 2.86 14.16
N HIS A 86 4.63 2.25 13.10
CA HIS A 86 5.84 2.73 12.43
C HIS A 86 5.61 2.81 10.92
N LEU A 87 5.70 4.02 10.39
CA LEU A 87 5.58 4.30 8.96
C LEU A 87 6.89 4.90 8.44
N ASN A 88 7.58 4.17 7.56
CA ASN A 88 8.78 4.66 6.90
C ASN A 88 8.62 4.69 5.38
N LEU A 89 8.51 5.91 4.87
CA LEU A 89 8.38 6.25 3.46
C LEU A 89 9.59 7.04 2.96
N SER A 90 10.66 7.13 3.74
CA SER A 90 11.83 7.96 3.44
C SER A 90 12.56 7.53 2.17
N ASN A 91 13.34 8.45 1.59
CA ASN A 91 14.06 8.26 0.34
C ASN A 91 13.16 7.80 -0.83
N ASN A 92 12.00 8.42 -0.96
CA ASN A 92 11.09 8.26 -2.11
C ASN A 92 10.77 9.63 -2.73
N SER A 93 10.00 9.65 -3.81
CA SER A 93 9.55 10.86 -4.51
C SER A 93 8.04 11.08 -4.31
N ILE A 94 7.57 10.89 -3.08
CA ILE A 94 6.16 11.06 -2.71
C ILE A 94 5.78 12.55 -2.77
N THR A 95 4.61 12.85 -3.33
CA THR A 95 4.09 14.21 -3.51
C THR A 95 2.69 14.34 -2.91
N GLY A 96 2.09 15.53 -3.01
CA GLY A 96 0.74 15.77 -2.48
C GLY A 96 0.70 15.98 -0.97
N THR A 97 -0.49 15.82 -0.40
CA THR A 97 -0.78 16.08 1.02
C THR A 97 -1.26 14.81 1.71
N LEU A 98 -0.90 14.63 2.98
CA LEU A 98 -1.50 13.61 3.81
C LEU A 98 -3.01 13.89 3.96
N PRO A 99 -3.89 12.92 3.69
CA PRO A 99 -5.33 13.12 3.83
C PRO A 99 -5.73 13.23 5.31
N ASP A 100 -6.88 13.84 5.60
CA ASP A 100 -7.36 14.00 6.99
C ASP A 100 -7.54 12.66 7.73
N LEU A 101 -7.73 11.55 7.00
CA LEU A 101 -7.75 10.19 7.56
C LEU A 101 -6.47 9.82 8.30
N PHE A 102 -5.34 10.46 7.97
CA PHE A 102 -4.09 10.27 8.72
C PHE A 102 -4.24 10.60 10.21
N ARG A 103 -5.21 11.47 10.57
CA ARG A 103 -5.54 11.78 11.98
C ARG A 103 -6.11 10.57 12.74
N GLU A 104 -6.61 9.56 12.04
CA GLU A 104 -7.15 8.33 12.66
C GLU A 104 -6.04 7.39 13.15
N TRP A 105 -4.80 7.60 12.70
CA TRP A 105 -3.63 6.81 13.08
C TRP A 105 -3.09 7.24 14.44
N THR A 106 -3.96 7.16 15.45
CA THR A 106 -3.70 7.61 16.82
C THR A 106 -2.63 6.81 17.57
N ARG A 107 -2.19 5.69 16.98
CA ARG A 107 -1.15 4.80 17.51
C ARG A 107 0.22 4.98 16.83
N LEU A 108 0.34 5.91 15.90
CA LEU A 108 1.58 6.16 15.18
C LEU A 108 2.65 6.70 16.14
N GLU A 109 3.75 5.98 16.25
CA GLU A 109 4.89 6.29 17.11
C GLU A 109 6.01 6.91 16.26
N ASP A 110 6.34 6.30 15.13
CA ASP A 110 7.39 6.77 14.21
C ASP A 110 6.84 7.05 12.82
N PHE A 111 7.15 8.23 12.28
CA PHE A 111 6.79 8.63 10.92
C PHE A 111 7.95 9.29 10.19
N PHE A 112 8.41 8.66 9.12
CA PHE A 112 9.48 9.16 8.25
C PHE A 112 8.94 9.33 6.83
N LEU A 113 8.94 10.57 6.31
CA LEU A 113 8.41 10.87 4.97
C LEU A 113 9.49 11.30 3.97
N ASN A 114 10.36 12.24 4.36
CA ASN A 114 11.46 12.72 3.54
C ASN A 114 12.78 12.53 4.30
N SER A 115 13.86 12.29 3.55
CA SER A 115 15.24 12.35 4.09
C SER A 115 15.71 13.79 4.23
#